data_AF-A0A3S5IWB1-F1
#
_entry.id   AF-A0A3S5IWB1-F1
#
_cell.length_a   1.000
_cell.length_b   1.000
_cell.length_c   1.000
_cell.angle_alpha   90.00
_cell.angle_beta   90.00
_cell.angle_gamma   90.00
#
_symmetry.space_group_name_H-M   'P 1'
#
loop_
_entity.id
_entity.type
_entity.pdbx_description
1 polymer ?
#
loop_
_entity_poly.entity_id
_entity_poly.type
_entity_poly.pdbx_seq_one_letter_code
_entity_poly.pdbx_strand_id
1 'polypeptide(L)'
;MVAKRFQNPEGGLNEAGRKHFKKTEGSNLKRPLSSGTSPRRVSFAARFAGMKGPMKDEKGRPTRKALALKAWGFGSVEAARNFANRHKKS
;
A
#
# COMPACT_ATOMS: atom_id res chain seq x y z
N MET A 1 11.93 6.66 -9.43
CA MET A 1 10.53 6.75 -8.94
C MET A 1 9.59 6.31 -10.06
N VAL A 2 8.51 5.58 -9.78
CA VAL A 2 7.58 5.11 -10.83
C VAL A 2 7.00 6.31 -11.60
N ALA A 3 6.91 6.22 -12.93
CA ALA A 3 6.33 7.29 -13.76
C ALA A 3 4.89 7.65 -13.33
N LYS A 4 4.54 8.93 -13.30
CA LYS A 4 3.21 9.41 -12.83
C LYS A 4 2.06 8.73 -13.56
N ARG A 5 2.19 8.46 -14.86
CA ARG A 5 1.19 7.75 -15.69
C ARG A 5 0.82 6.34 -15.19
N PHE A 6 1.66 5.72 -14.36
CA PHE A 6 1.45 4.38 -13.81
C PHE A 6 0.95 4.40 -12.36
N GLN A 7 0.85 5.59 -11.77
CA GLN A 7 0.40 5.77 -10.39
C GLN A 7 -1.11 6.09 -10.38
N ASN A 8 -1.85 5.49 -9.45
CA ASN A 8 -3.25 5.85 -9.20
C ASN A 8 -3.31 7.05 -8.23
N PRO A 9 -4.01 8.16 -8.51
CA PRO A 9 -4.20 9.26 -7.55
C PRO A 9 -4.57 8.82 -6.13
N GLU A 10 -5.41 7.79 -6.00
CA GLU A 10 -5.89 7.28 -4.70
C GLU A 10 -4.86 6.43 -3.92
N GLY A 11 -3.76 6.04 -4.55
CA GLY A 11 -2.71 5.21 -3.94
C GLY A 11 -2.31 4.00 -4.79
N GLY A 12 -1.04 3.60 -4.69
CA GLY A 12 -0.51 2.43 -5.40
C GLY A 12 -0.42 2.58 -6.93
N LEU A 13 -0.40 1.45 -7.64
CA LEU A 13 -0.32 1.42 -9.10
C LEU A 13 -1.71 1.33 -9.73
N ASN A 14 -1.91 2.05 -10.83
CA ASN A 14 -3.07 1.87 -11.69
C ASN A 14 -2.92 0.60 -12.55
N GLU A 15 -3.92 0.29 -13.37
CA GLU A 15 -3.88 -0.90 -14.21
C GLU A 15 -2.73 -0.89 -15.22
N ALA A 16 -2.50 0.25 -15.88
CA ALA A 16 -1.39 0.42 -16.82
C ALA A 16 -0.04 0.18 -16.14
N GLY A 17 0.14 0.66 -14.91
CA GLY A 17 1.33 0.41 -14.10
C GLY A 17 1.53 -1.07 -13.81
N ARG A 18 0.48 -1.77 -13.35
CA ARG A 18 0.56 -3.22 -13.10
C ARG A 18 0.88 -4.00 -14.38
N LYS A 19 0.27 -3.64 -15.51
CA LYS A 19 0.55 -4.24 -16.82
C LYS A 19 2.00 -3.96 -17.27
N HIS A 20 2.48 -2.75 -17.05
CA HIS A 20 3.86 -2.36 -17.37
C HIS A 20 4.86 -3.23 -16.61
N PHE A 21 4.77 -3.30 -15.28
CA PHE A 21 5.66 -4.13 -14.46
C PHE A 21 5.54 -5.62 -14.76
N LYS A 22 4.34 -6.11 -15.14
CA LYS A 22 4.18 -7.49 -15.61
C LYS A 22 4.95 -7.74 -16.91
N LYS A 23 4.93 -6.78 -17.85
CA LYS A 23 5.61 -6.90 -19.15
C LYS A 23 7.13 -6.72 -19.04
N THR A 24 7.60 -5.77 -18.22
CA THR A 24 9.03 -5.41 -18.13
C THR A 24 9.80 -6.24 -17.13
N GLU A 25 9.19 -6.56 -15.97
CA GLU A 25 9.86 -7.24 -14.87
C GLU A 25 9.27 -8.62 -14.58
N GLY A 26 8.30 -9.09 -15.37
CA GLY A 26 7.60 -10.36 -15.12
C GLY A 26 6.75 -10.35 -13.84
N SER A 27 6.61 -9.21 -13.17
CA SER A 27 5.99 -9.12 -11.84
C SER A 27 4.47 -9.19 -11.92
N ASN A 28 3.86 -10.18 -11.26
CA ASN A 28 2.40 -10.33 -11.20
C ASN A 28 1.78 -9.49 -10.06
N LEU A 29 1.91 -8.16 -10.17
CA LEU A 29 1.41 -7.22 -9.17
C LEU A 29 -0.13 -7.24 -9.14
N LYS A 30 -0.69 -7.55 -7.99
CA LYS A 30 -2.14 -7.59 -7.75
C LYS A 30 -2.65 -6.28 -7.16
N ARG A 31 -3.95 -6.02 -7.32
CA ARG A 31 -4.65 -4.87 -6.71
C ARG A 31 -4.56 -4.90 -5.17
N PRO A 32 -4.56 -3.72 -4.52
CA PRO A 32 -4.67 -3.63 -3.07
C PRO A 32 -6.00 -4.23 -2.59
N LEU A 33 -6.00 -4.73 -1.35
CA LEU A 33 -7.18 -5.30 -0.70
C LEU A 33 -7.62 -4.35 0.40
N SER A 34 -8.81 -3.79 0.27
CA SER A 34 -9.37 -2.80 1.21
C SER A 34 -10.00 -3.43 2.45
N SER A 35 -10.36 -4.71 2.41
CA SER A 35 -11.07 -5.41 3.50
C SER A 35 -10.59 -6.86 3.67
N GLY A 36 -11.11 -7.52 4.72
CA GLY A 36 -10.83 -8.92 5.04
C GLY A 36 -9.48 -9.17 5.72
N THR A 37 -9.19 -10.43 6.02
CA THR A 37 -7.99 -10.89 6.75
C THR A 37 -7.03 -11.68 5.88
N SER A 38 -7.06 -11.45 4.56
CA SER A 38 -6.21 -12.18 3.63
C SER A 38 -4.72 -12.08 4.01
N PRO A 39 -3.93 -13.15 3.85
CA PRO A 39 -2.50 -13.13 4.15
C PRO A 39 -1.75 -12.00 3.44
N ARG A 40 -2.16 -11.63 2.22
CA ARG A 40 -1.58 -10.50 1.46
C ARG A 40 -1.79 -9.17 2.18
N ARG A 41 -2.97 -8.94 2.77
CA ARG A 41 -3.27 -7.71 3.51
C ARG A 41 -2.52 -7.68 4.84
N VAL A 42 -2.42 -8.81 5.53
CA VAL A 42 -1.63 -8.94 6.76
C VAL A 42 -0.14 -8.65 6.48
N SER A 43 0.43 -9.29 5.46
CA SER A 43 1.83 -9.06 5.06
C SER A 43 2.08 -7.62 4.62
N PHE A 44 1.15 -7.01 3.87
CA PHE A 44 1.25 -5.59 3.53
C PHE A 44 1.26 -4.71 4.77
N ALA A 45 0.31 -4.93 5.68
CA ALA A 45 0.17 -4.16 6.92
C ALA A 45 1.42 -4.30 7.81
N ALA A 46 1.98 -5.50 7.94
CA ALA A 46 3.21 -5.75 8.69
C ALA A 46 4.41 -4.98 8.11
N ARG A 47 4.59 -5.03 6.78
CA ARG A 47 5.66 -4.28 6.10
C ARG A 47 5.50 -2.77 6.25
N PHE A 48 4.28 -2.27 6.06
CA PHE A 48 4.00 -0.83 6.15
C PHE A 48 4.09 -0.30 7.59
N ALA A 49 3.76 -1.13 8.59
CA ALA A 49 3.87 -0.79 10.00
C ALA A 49 5.33 -0.50 10.44
N GLY A 50 6.32 -1.13 9.81
CA GLY A 50 7.75 -0.89 10.08
C GLY A 50 8.34 0.25 9.26
N MET A 51 7.62 0.76 8.26
CA MET A 51 8.15 1.75 7.32
C MET A 51 8.23 3.13 8.00
N LYS A 52 9.41 3.74 8.03
CA LYS A 52 9.59 5.13 8.50
C LYS A 52 9.03 6.12 7.47
N GLY A 53 8.72 7.34 7.88
CA GLY A 53 8.29 8.43 6.99
C GLY A 53 6.88 8.97 7.26
N PRO A 54 6.66 10.27 6.97
CA PRO A 54 5.48 10.99 7.39
C PRO A 54 4.23 10.62 6.58
N MET A 55 3.07 10.69 7.24
CA MET A 55 1.77 10.43 6.61
C MET A 55 1.19 11.68 5.94
N LYS A 56 1.68 12.86 6.32
CA LYS A 56 1.33 14.15 5.72
C LYS A 56 2.58 14.82 5.19
N ASP A 57 2.45 15.55 4.08
CA ASP A 57 3.50 16.44 3.59
C ASP A 57 3.52 17.75 4.41
N GLU A 58 4.50 18.61 4.13
CA GLU A 58 4.66 19.93 4.78
C GLU A 58 3.44 20.84 4.57
N LYS A 59 2.60 20.55 3.56
CA LYS A 59 1.37 21.28 3.24
C LYS A 59 0.12 20.60 3.83
N GLY A 60 0.29 19.59 4.69
CA GLY A 60 -0.80 18.85 5.35
C GLY A 60 -1.52 17.82 4.48
N ARG A 61 -1.10 17.62 3.22
CA ARG A 61 -1.72 16.68 2.27
C ARG A 61 -1.22 15.26 2.54
N PRO A 62 -2.04 14.22 2.29
CA PRO A 62 -1.61 12.84 2.48
C PRO A 62 -0.44 12.51 1.54
N THR A 63 0.63 11.97 2.10
CA THR A 63 1.76 11.51 1.29
C THR A 63 1.38 10.30 0.45
N ARG A 64 2.23 9.93 -0.51
CA ARG A 64 2.04 8.71 -1.29
C ARG A 64 1.92 7.46 -0.42
N LYS A 65 2.65 7.44 0.71
CA LYS A 65 2.56 6.40 1.73
C LYS A 65 1.17 6.36 2.36
N ALA A 66 0.61 7.51 2.75
CA ALA A 66 -0.72 7.59 3.32
C ALA A 66 -1.81 7.17 2.33
N LEU A 67 -1.71 7.58 1.08
CA LEU A 67 -2.63 7.16 0.02
C LEU A 67 -2.57 5.65 -0.22
N ALA A 68 -1.36 5.07 -0.29
CA ALA A 68 -1.20 3.63 -0.39
C ALA A 68 -1.83 2.91 0.81
N LEU A 69 -1.60 3.40 2.03
CA LEU A 69 -2.17 2.81 3.24
C LEU A 69 -3.71 2.86 3.23
N LYS A 70 -4.29 3.99 2.80
CA LYS A 70 -5.74 4.17 2.60
C LYS A 70 -6.30 3.19 1.57
N ALA A 71 -5.61 2.99 0.44
CA ALA A 71 -6.03 2.05 -0.60
C ALA A 71 -6.09 0.58 -0.11
N TRP A 72 -5.32 0.24 0.93
CA TRP A 72 -5.37 -1.05 1.62
C TRP A 72 -6.32 -1.10 2.83
N GLY A 73 -7.11 -0.03 3.02
CA GLY A 73 -8.15 0.05 4.05
C GLY A 73 -7.61 0.32 5.45
N PHE A 74 -6.49 1.03 5.58
CA PHE A 74 -5.97 1.47 6.88
C PHE A 74 -5.91 2.99 6.94
N GLY A 75 -6.29 3.57 8.09
CA GLY A 75 -6.24 5.02 8.32
C GLY A 75 -4.92 5.51 8.91
N SER A 76 -4.15 4.63 9.57
CA SER A 76 -2.88 4.98 10.20
C SER A 76 -1.90 3.80 10.19
N VAL A 77 -0.61 4.11 10.33
CA VAL A 77 0.46 3.10 10.47
C VAL A 77 0.20 2.22 11.69
N GLU A 78 -0.33 2.81 12.76
CA GLU A 78 -0.69 2.09 13.98
C GLU A 78 -1.85 1.12 13.76
N ALA A 79 -2.91 1.53 13.04
CA ALA A 79 -4.00 0.63 12.68
C ALA A 79 -3.50 -0.56 11.84
N ALA A 80 -2.60 -0.31 10.89
CA ALA A 80 -1.95 -1.36 10.11
C ALA A 80 -1.09 -2.28 11.00
N ARG A 81 -0.35 -1.72 11.96
CA ARG A 81 0.47 -2.49 12.92
C ARG A 81 -0.39 -3.38 13.80
N ASN A 82 -1.46 -2.84 14.38
CA ASN A 82 -2.38 -3.59 15.24
C ASN A 82 -3.08 -4.70 14.45
N PHE A 83 -3.53 -4.40 13.23
CA PHE A 83 -4.09 -5.41 12.34
C PHE A 83 -3.10 -6.53 12.02
N ALA A 84 -1.86 -6.19 11.67
CA ALA A 84 -0.82 -7.16 11.40
C ALA A 84 -0.54 -8.04 12.63
N ASN A 85 -0.41 -7.43 13.82
CA ASN A 85 -0.16 -8.17 15.05
C ASN A 85 -1.30 -9.10 15.45
N ARG A 86 -2.56 -8.74 15.17
CA ARG A 86 -3.74 -9.58 15.46
C ARG A 86 -3.90 -10.76 14.51
N HIS A 87 -3.42 -10.62 13.27
CA HIS A 87 -3.69 -11.60 12.20
C HIS A 87 -2.42 -12.25 11.63
N LYS A 88 -1.23 -11.90 12.13
CA LYS A 88 0.00 -12.63 11.81
C LYS A 88 -0.16 -14.07 12.30
N LYS A 89 0.19 -15.01 11.44
CA LYS A 89 0.37 -16.39 11.88
C LYS A 89 1.69 -16.45 12.66
N SER A 90 1.62 -17.04 13.84
CA SER A 90 2.77 -17.32 14.72
C SER A 90 3.82 -18.13 13.99
#